data_AF-A0A534MBK3-F1
#
_entry.id   AF-A0A534MBK3-F1
#
_cell.length_a   1.000
_cell.length_b   1.000
_cell.length_c   1.000
_cell.angle_alpha   90.00
_cell.angle_beta   90.00
_cell.angle_gamma   90.00
#
_symmetry.space_group_name_H-M   'P 1'
#
loop_
_entity.id
_entity.type
_entity.pdbx_description
1 polymer ?
#
loop_
_entity_poly.entity_id
_entity_poly.type
_entity_poly.pdbx_seq_one_letter_code
_entity_poly.pdbx_strand_id
1 'polypeptide(L)'
;MAGRTDRGNRGRTRGPLASVPPAPAPGRMRSSPPPVGRVWDRYLWVGSLRPGAARRASRRIKTVLSMERAIILLSGGIDSAVTLWWAKQQGWDIRPLTFDYFGRPRREHDAVLALTSRIGTGPLRRVDLPFLKEVDDLRKEGFENRRLLDSPEGYIPGRNLIFYGLAGHYAELDAVRYIVGGHNGIDPESFPDASPKFFNFLNSVFHLSLWSYDASPVQILVPLSGKSKDNVIRMGLDMKVPFDVTWSCYWDREVHCGTCVSCRERRDAFAKVGVEDPVAYEA
;
A
#
# COMPACT_ATOMS: atom_id res chain seq x y z
N MET A 1 4.66 -65.99 -39.39
CA MET A 1 3.32 -66.59 -39.22
C MET A 1 2.38 -65.46 -38.83
N ALA A 2 1.68 -64.83 -39.78
CA ALA A 2 0.36 -65.21 -40.32
C ALA A 2 -0.75 -65.07 -39.25
N GLY A 3 -1.87 -64.35 -39.40
CA GLY A 3 -2.48 -63.57 -40.49
C GLY A 3 -3.51 -62.57 -39.89
N ARG A 4 -3.82 -61.42 -40.52
CA ARG A 4 -4.89 -61.18 -41.54
C ARG A 4 -6.26 -61.69 -41.05
N THR A 5 -7.31 -60.88 -40.87
CA THR A 5 -8.09 -59.97 -41.77
C THR A 5 -9.20 -59.31 -40.90
N ASP A 6 -10.02 -58.32 -41.24
CA ASP A 6 -10.44 -57.72 -42.51
C ASP A 6 -11.11 -56.34 -42.30
N ARG A 7 -11.01 -55.52 -43.35
CA ARG A 7 -11.93 -54.50 -43.89
C ARG A 7 -12.80 -53.57 -43.03
N GLY A 8 -12.67 -52.28 -43.35
CA GLY A 8 -13.73 -51.29 -43.11
C GLY A 8 -13.49 -49.89 -43.69
N ASN A 9 -12.93 -49.76 -44.90
CA ASN A 9 -12.77 -48.48 -45.58
C ASN A 9 -14.13 -47.97 -46.11
N ARG A 10 -14.65 -46.86 -45.57
CA ARG A 10 -15.69 -46.05 -46.22
C ARG A 10 -15.16 -44.63 -46.38
N GLY A 11 -14.82 -44.31 -47.62
CA GLY A 11 -14.48 -42.96 -48.03
C GLY A 11 -15.66 -42.00 -47.87
N ARG A 12 -15.34 -40.76 -47.48
CA ARG A 12 -16.13 -39.58 -47.83
C ARG A 12 -15.19 -38.48 -48.29
N THR A 13 -15.08 -38.41 -49.61
CA THR A 13 -15.08 -37.22 -50.46
C THR A 13 -14.91 -35.86 -49.76
N ARG A 14 -13.85 -35.14 -50.15
CA ARG A 14 -13.73 -33.69 -49.97
C ARG A 14 -14.88 -33.00 -50.70
N GLY A 15 -15.90 -32.56 -49.95
CA GLY A 15 -16.91 -31.64 -50.44
C GLY A 15 -16.33 -30.23 -50.64
N PRO A 16 -16.89 -29.42 -51.55
CA PRO A 16 -16.38 -28.09 -51.84
C PRO A 16 -16.52 -27.17 -50.62
N LEU A 17 -15.53 -26.31 -50.44
CA LEU A 17 -15.56 -25.20 -49.48
C LEU A 17 -16.87 -24.43 -49.64
N ALA A 18 -17.71 -24.45 -48.61
CA ALA A 18 -18.87 -23.57 -48.56
C ALA A 18 -18.37 -22.12 -48.60
N SER A 19 -18.69 -21.43 -49.69
CA SER A 19 -18.47 -20.00 -49.85
C SER A 19 -19.15 -19.24 -48.71
N VAL A 20 -18.37 -18.45 -47.97
CA VAL A 20 -18.88 -17.46 -47.02
C VAL A 20 -19.77 -16.48 -47.78
N PRO A 21 -21.02 -16.22 -47.35
CA PRO A 21 -21.89 -15.26 -48.03
C PRO A 21 -21.32 -13.84 -47.94
N PRO A 22 -21.49 -13.00 -48.98
CA PRO A 22 -20.98 -11.64 -48.96
C PRO A 22 -21.71 -10.80 -47.90
N ALA A 23 -20.98 -9.87 -47.28
CA ALA A 23 -21.53 -8.92 -46.32
C ALA A 23 -22.65 -8.06 -46.96
N PRO A 24 -23.75 -7.80 -46.24
CA PRO A 24 -24.81 -6.94 -46.77
C PRO A 24 -24.33 -5.49 -46.90
N ALA A 25 -24.76 -4.81 -47.97
CA ALA A 25 -24.47 -3.40 -48.24
C ALA A 25 -25.03 -2.47 -47.13
N PRO A 26 -24.44 -1.28 -46.91
CA PRO A 26 -24.78 -0.44 -45.76
C PRO A 26 -26.13 0.26 -45.97
N GLY A 27 -27.16 -0.22 -45.27
CA GLY A 27 -28.45 0.47 -45.14
C GLY A 27 -28.35 1.65 -44.17
N ARG A 28 -28.85 2.81 -44.58
CA ARG A 28 -28.89 4.04 -43.77
C ARG A 28 -29.94 3.95 -42.64
N MET A 29 -29.46 4.08 -41.40
CA MET A 29 -30.07 4.61 -40.16
C MET A 29 -31.56 4.34 -39.83
N ARG A 30 -31.79 3.78 -38.63
CA ARG A 30 -32.02 4.56 -37.39
C ARG A 30 -31.82 3.66 -36.17
N SER A 31 -30.69 3.82 -35.47
CA SER A 31 -30.43 3.16 -34.19
C SER A 31 -30.72 4.16 -33.06
N SER A 32 -31.79 3.93 -32.31
CA SER A 32 -31.88 4.43 -30.94
C SER A 32 -31.43 3.27 -30.04
N PRO A 33 -30.23 3.31 -29.44
CA PRO A 33 -29.92 2.36 -28.38
C PRO A 33 -30.81 2.67 -27.17
N PRO A 34 -31.16 1.68 -26.33
CA PRO A 34 -31.75 1.96 -25.02
C PRO A 34 -30.77 2.88 -24.26
N PRO A 35 -31.25 3.76 -23.36
CA PRO A 35 -30.36 4.70 -22.71
C PRO A 35 -29.38 3.91 -21.84
N VAL A 36 -28.15 3.77 -22.32
CA VAL A 36 -26.97 3.52 -21.51
C VAL A 36 -26.66 4.82 -20.77
N GLY A 37 -27.61 5.24 -19.92
CA GLY A 37 -27.37 6.20 -18.85
C GLY A 37 -26.42 5.50 -17.89
N ARG A 38 -25.20 6.01 -17.80
CA ARG A 38 -24.05 5.22 -17.43
C ARG A 38 -24.15 4.91 -15.94
N VAL A 39 -23.91 3.65 -15.56
CA VAL A 39 -23.56 3.29 -14.17
C VAL A 39 -22.43 4.20 -13.65
N TRP A 40 -21.60 4.73 -14.56
CA TRP A 40 -20.53 5.69 -14.34
C TRP A 40 -20.97 7.14 -14.07
N ASP A 41 -22.16 7.57 -14.49
CA ASP A 41 -22.64 8.94 -14.25
C ASP A 41 -22.94 9.19 -12.76
N ARG A 42 -23.08 8.12 -11.97
CA ARG A 42 -23.19 8.18 -10.50
C ARG A 42 -21.86 8.46 -9.80
N TYR A 43 -20.73 8.29 -10.50
CA TYR A 43 -19.37 8.42 -9.96
C TYR A 43 -18.62 9.65 -10.48
N LEU A 44 -19.18 10.40 -11.43
CA LEU A 44 -18.64 11.68 -11.88
C LEU A 44 -19.08 12.79 -10.92
N TRP A 45 -18.43 12.88 -9.77
CA TRP A 45 -18.59 14.02 -8.86
C TRP A 45 -17.76 15.20 -9.35
N VAL A 46 -18.43 16.20 -9.94
CA VAL A 46 -17.89 17.55 -10.11
C VAL A 46 -18.22 18.33 -8.85
N GLY A 47 -17.18 18.78 -8.14
CA GLY A 47 -17.32 19.34 -6.81
C GLY A 47 -18.23 20.56 -6.72
N SER A 48 -19.13 20.50 -5.74
CA SER A 48 -19.55 21.70 -4.99
C SER A 48 -20.14 21.25 -3.65
N LEU A 49 -19.42 21.57 -2.57
CA LEU A 49 -19.94 21.48 -1.21
C LEU A 49 -21.03 22.56 -1.04
N ARG A 50 -22.28 22.14 -0.80
CA ARG A 50 -23.30 22.99 -0.17
C ARG A 50 -23.66 22.40 1.20
N PRO A 51 -23.65 23.18 2.29
CA PRO A 51 -24.03 22.68 3.60
C PRO A 51 -25.55 22.55 3.70
N GLY A 52 -26.05 21.32 3.79
CA GLY A 52 -27.44 21.01 4.09
C GLY A 52 -27.68 20.97 5.60
N ALA A 53 -28.67 21.72 6.07
CA ALA A 53 -29.04 21.85 7.48
C ALA A 53 -29.51 20.52 8.11
N ALA A 54 -28.78 20.05 9.12
CA ALA A 54 -29.18 18.90 9.92
C ALA A 54 -30.18 19.31 11.01
N ARG A 55 -31.41 18.78 10.93
CA ARG A 55 -32.41 18.85 12.00
C ARG A 55 -31.97 17.94 13.17
N ARG A 56 -31.84 18.53 14.36
CA ARG A 56 -31.53 17.84 15.62
C ARG A 56 -32.68 16.92 16.05
N ALA A 57 -32.38 15.64 16.21
CA ALA A 57 -33.10 14.75 17.12
C ALA A 57 -32.11 14.28 18.19
N SER A 58 -32.24 14.80 19.42
CA SER A 58 -31.36 14.46 20.53
C SER A 58 -31.75 13.11 21.13
N ARG A 59 -31.03 12.04 20.79
CA ARG A 59 -30.91 10.87 21.67
C ARG A 59 -29.61 11.04 22.46
N ARG A 60 -29.74 11.17 23.78
CA ARG A 60 -28.60 11.10 24.71
C ARG A 60 -28.05 9.67 24.67
N ILE A 61 -27.12 9.43 23.77
CA ILE A 61 -26.22 8.28 23.86
C ILE A 61 -25.24 8.61 24.97
N LYS A 62 -25.17 7.76 26.00
CA LYS A 62 -24.06 7.79 26.97
C LYS A 62 -22.81 7.43 26.18
N THR A 63 -22.08 8.42 25.69
CA THR A 63 -20.80 8.22 25.01
C THR A 63 -19.81 7.72 26.05
N VAL A 64 -19.67 6.41 26.17
CA VAL A 64 -18.39 5.85 26.62
C VAL A 64 -17.42 6.32 25.55
N LEU A 65 -16.50 7.23 25.89
CA LEU A 65 -15.44 7.65 24.96
C LEU A 65 -14.58 6.42 24.69
N SER A 66 -14.94 5.63 23.68
CA SER A 66 -14.13 4.52 23.23
C SER A 66 -12.87 5.11 22.61
N MET A 67 -11.70 4.63 23.05
CA MET A 67 -10.44 4.97 22.41
C MET A 67 -10.54 4.69 20.91
N GLU A 68 -10.13 5.66 20.10
CA GLU A 68 -10.05 5.49 18.66
C GLU A 68 -9.04 4.39 18.32
N ARG A 69 -9.36 3.58 17.30
CA ARG A 69 -8.43 2.54 16.80
C ARG A 69 -7.67 3.06 15.60
N ALA A 70 -6.40 2.67 15.50
CA ALA A 70 -5.55 3.03 14.38
C ALA A 70 -4.75 1.83 13.87
N ILE A 71 -4.77 1.61 12.55
CA ILE A 71 -3.84 0.71 11.88
C ILE A 71 -2.55 1.48 11.59
N ILE A 72 -1.41 0.94 12.00
CA ILE A 72 -0.09 1.52 11.76
C ILE A 72 0.67 0.63 10.79
N LEU A 73 1.01 1.16 9.61
CA LEU A 73 1.85 0.46 8.65
C LEU A 73 3.30 0.46 9.15
N LEU A 74 3.81 -0.72 9.49
CA LEU A 74 5.08 -0.88 10.20
C LEU A 74 6.09 -1.68 9.36
N SER A 75 7.19 -1.03 8.96
CA SER A 75 8.29 -1.66 8.23
C SER A 75 9.45 -2.08 9.14
N GLY A 76 9.58 -1.49 10.33
CA GLY A 76 10.74 -1.71 11.22
C GLY A 76 11.82 -0.63 11.09
N GLY A 77 11.72 0.22 10.07
CA GLY A 77 12.60 1.38 9.89
C GLY A 77 12.21 2.59 10.74
N ILE A 78 13.12 3.57 10.80
CA ILE A 78 13.03 4.81 11.58
C ILE A 78 11.67 5.50 11.39
N ASP A 79 11.26 5.77 10.15
CA ASP A 79 10.05 6.56 9.87
C ASP A 79 8.78 5.84 10.36
N SER A 80 8.73 4.52 10.20
CA SER A 80 7.63 3.69 10.70
C SER A 80 7.62 3.61 12.23
N ALA A 81 8.80 3.58 12.87
CA ALA A 81 8.94 3.61 14.32
C ALA A 81 8.50 4.96 14.89
N VAL A 82 8.93 6.08 14.31
CA VAL A 82 8.48 7.43 14.74
C VAL A 82 6.97 7.56 14.58
N THR A 83 6.41 7.06 13.48
CA THR A 83 4.95 7.03 13.26
C THR A 83 4.22 6.20 14.33
N LEU A 84 4.77 5.05 14.72
CA LEU A 84 4.20 4.20 15.76
C LEU A 84 4.17 4.90 17.14
N TRP A 85 5.24 5.58 17.51
CA TRP A 85 5.28 6.37 18.75
C TRP A 85 4.39 7.61 18.70
N TRP A 86 4.33 8.28 17.53
CA TRP A 86 3.42 9.40 17.32
C TRP A 86 1.95 8.98 17.53
N ALA A 87 1.56 7.82 17.00
CA ALA A 87 0.22 7.25 17.21
C ALA A 87 -0.03 6.91 18.68
N LYS A 88 0.98 6.41 19.40
CA LYS A 88 0.87 6.15 20.85
C LYS A 88 0.54 7.41 21.63
N GLN A 89 1.15 8.54 21.29
CA GLN A 89 0.87 9.82 21.95
C GLN A 89 -0.56 10.32 21.71
N GLN A 90 -1.23 9.85 20.67
CA GLN A 90 -2.65 10.16 20.43
C GLN A 90 -3.60 9.39 21.37
N GLY A 91 -3.09 8.40 22.13
CA GLY A 91 -3.91 7.57 23.01
C GLY A 91 -4.83 6.61 22.24
N TRP A 92 -4.41 6.16 21.05
CA TRP A 92 -5.17 5.23 20.21
C TRP A 92 -4.92 3.75 20.57
N ASP A 93 -5.91 2.90 20.30
CA ASP A 93 -5.74 1.43 20.27
C ASP A 93 -5.03 1.05 18.95
N ILE A 94 -3.74 0.75 19.07
CA ILE A 94 -2.84 0.51 17.94
C ILE A 94 -2.94 -0.93 17.43
N ARG A 95 -3.22 -1.07 16.13
CA ARG A 95 -3.22 -2.32 15.37
C ARG A 95 -2.07 -2.30 14.35
N PRO A 96 -0.89 -2.84 14.68
CA PRO A 96 0.22 -2.80 13.74
C PRO A 96 -0.02 -3.77 12.58
N LEU A 97 0.31 -3.31 11.37
CA LEU A 97 0.18 -4.05 10.12
C LEU A 97 1.52 -4.02 9.38
N THR A 98 2.03 -5.20 9.04
CA THR A 98 3.29 -5.36 8.29
C THR A 98 3.09 -6.24 7.06
N PHE A 99 3.87 -5.99 6.01
CA PHE A 99 3.74 -6.64 4.71
C PHE A 99 5.01 -7.40 4.36
N ASP A 100 4.89 -8.69 4.10
CA ASP A 100 6.01 -9.56 3.81
C ASP A 100 6.04 -9.84 2.30
N TYR A 101 6.77 -9.00 1.58
CA TYR A 101 6.97 -9.11 0.13
C TYR A 101 8.30 -9.81 -0.20
N PHE A 102 8.49 -10.13 -1.48
CA PHE A 102 9.67 -10.83 -1.94
C PHE A 102 10.96 -10.06 -1.61
N GLY A 103 11.95 -10.75 -1.05
CA GLY A 103 13.26 -10.16 -0.79
C GLY A 103 13.32 -9.22 0.42
N ARG A 104 12.24 -9.05 1.18
CA ARG A 104 12.25 -8.21 2.39
C ARG A 104 13.29 -8.71 3.42
N PRO A 105 14.18 -7.84 3.95
CA PRO A 105 15.20 -8.26 4.91
C PRO A 105 14.61 -8.85 6.20
N ARG A 106 15.20 -9.93 6.73
CA ARG A 106 14.71 -10.56 7.98
C ARG A 106 14.87 -9.62 9.17
N ARG A 107 15.94 -8.83 9.19
CA ARG A 107 16.17 -7.80 10.23
C ARG A 107 15.04 -6.78 10.35
N GLU A 108 14.31 -6.49 9.28
CA GLU A 108 13.11 -5.65 9.37
C GLU A 108 12.01 -6.30 10.20
N HIS A 109 11.83 -7.62 10.08
CA HIS A 109 10.86 -8.36 10.90
C HIS A 109 11.25 -8.35 12.38
N ASP A 110 12.54 -8.55 12.67
CA ASP A 110 13.05 -8.49 14.04
C ASP A 110 12.81 -7.10 14.65
N ALA A 111 13.05 -6.03 13.87
CA ALA A 111 12.77 -4.66 14.28
C ALA A 111 11.27 -4.43 14.55
N VAL A 112 10.38 -4.89 13.67
CA VAL A 112 8.93 -4.82 13.84
C VAL A 112 8.49 -5.49 15.16
N LEU A 113 9.01 -6.69 15.45
CA LEU A 113 8.71 -7.42 16.68
C LEU A 113 9.24 -6.70 17.92
N ALA A 114 10.47 -6.18 17.86
CA ALA A 114 11.05 -5.42 18.96
C ALA A 114 10.27 -4.14 19.25
N LEU A 115 9.86 -3.39 18.23
CA LEU A 115 9.10 -2.15 18.37
C LEU A 115 7.71 -2.39 18.96
N THR A 116 6.98 -3.39 18.45
CA THR A 116 5.64 -3.74 18.93
C THR A 116 5.67 -4.26 20.38
N SER A 117 6.69 -5.04 20.74
CA SER A 117 6.93 -5.50 22.10
C SER A 117 7.22 -4.33 23.06
N ARG A 118 8.15 -3.42 22.69
CA ARG A 118 8.52 -2.26 23.54
C ARG A 118 7.37 -1.31 23.80
N ILE A 119 6.49 -1.12 22.82
CA ILE A 119 5.42 -0.13 22.93
C ILE A 119 4.15 -0.68 23.60
N GLY A 120 3.92 -2.00 23.50
CA GLY A 120 2.71 -2.69 24.00
C GLY A 120 1.49 -2.45 23.11
N THR A 121 1.53 -2.88 21.84
CA THR A 121 0.39 -2.78 20.90
C THR A 121 -0.61 -3.93 21.04
N GLY A 122 -1.75 -3.85 20.32
CA GLY A 122 -2.53 -5.02 19.96
C GLY A 122 -1.76 -6.01 19.05
N PRO A 123 -2.38 -7.14 18.67
CA PRO A 123 -1.73 -8.17 17.87
C PRO A 123 -1.18 -7.63 16.55
N LEU A 124 0.08 -7.95 16.24
CA LEU A 124 0.69 -7.68 14.94
C LEU A 124 -0.01 -8.50 13.86
N ARG A 125 -0.56 -7.80 12.86
CA ARG A 125 -1.06 -8.43 11.65
C ARG A 125 0.04 -8.44 10.59
N ARG A 126 0.32 -9.61 10.05
CA ARG A 126 1.25 -9.84 8.93
C ARG A 126 0.46 -10.24 7.70
N VAL A 127 0.85 -9.72 6.54
CA VAL A 127 0.24 -10.04 5.25
C VAL A 127 1.32 -10.45 4.27
N ASP A 128 1.24 -11.69 3.78
CA ASP A 128 2.19 -12.24 2.83
C ASP A 128 1.83 -11.78 1.41
N LEU A 129 2.77 -11.12 0.74
CA LEU A 129 2.65 -10.59 -0.62
C LEU A 129 3.84 -11.04 -1.49
N PRO A 130 4.07 -12.36 -1.64
CA PRO A 130 5.26 -12.88 -2.33
C PRO A 130 5.32 -12.54 -3.82
N PHE A 131 4.19 -12.07 -4.40
CA PHE A 131 4.13 -11.60 -5.78
C PHE A 131 4.68 -10.18 -5.95
N LEU A 132 4.76 -9.39 -4.87
CA LEU A 132 5.36 -8.05 -4.91
C LEU A 132 6.87 -8.18 -4.88
N LYS A 133 7.49 -7.65 -5.93
CA LYS A 133 8.93 -7.70 -6.18
C LYS A 133 9.41 -6.33 -6.61
N GLU A 134 10.66 -6.02 -6.29
CA GLU A 134 11.34 -4.86 -6.85
C GLU A 134 11.53 -5.02 -8.35
N VAL A 135 11.60 -3.91 -9.09
CA VAL A 135 11.83 -3.96 -10.55
C VAL A 135 13.13 -4.70 -10.89
N ASP A 136 14.17 -4.60 -10.06
CA ASP A 136 15.43 -5.31 -10.30
C ASP A 136 15.31 -6.83 -10.19
N ASP A 137 14.41 -7.34 -9.35
CA ASP A 137 14.10 -8.77 -9.28
C ASP A 137 13.22 -9.20 -10.46
N LEU A 138 12.23 -8.38 -10.82
CA LEU A 138 11.40 -8.62 -12.00
C LEU A 138 12.25 -8.68 -13.29
N ARG A 139 13.29 -7.85 -13.39
CA ARG A 139 14.22 -7.84 -14.52
C ARG A 139 14.90 -9.19 -14.70
N LYS A 140 15.30 -9.85 -13.61
CA LYS A 140 15.93 -11.19 -13.64
C LYS A 140 14.96 -12.27 -14.14
N GLU A 141 13.66 -12.01 -14.06
CA GLU A 141 12.57 -12.89 -14.52
C GLU A 141 12.12 -12.57 -15.96
N GLY A 142 12.80 -11.67 -16.67
CA GLY A 142 12.46 -11.32 -18.05
C GLY A 142 11.39 -10.24 -18.18
N PHE A 143 11.20 -9.39 -17.16
CA PHE A 143 10.31 -8.23 -17.25
C PHE A 143 10.83 -7.16 -18.23
N GLU A 144 10.02 -6.80 -19.23
CA GLU A 144 10.48 -5.96 -20.36
C GLU A 144 9.89 -4.54 -20.40
N ASN A 145 9.09 -4.11 -19.42
CA ASN A 145 8.51 -2.77 -19.45
C ASN A 145 9.60 -1.70 -19.25
N ARG A 146 10.11 -1.18 -20.38
CA ARG A 146 11.23 -0.23 -20.42
C ARG A 146 11.01 1.02 -19.57
N ARG A 147 9.76 1.50 -19.46
CA ARG A 147 9.47 2.69 -18.63
C ARG A 147 9.73 2.45 -17.15
N LEU A 148 9.61 1.21 -16.70
CA LEU A 148 9.86 0.84 -15.32
C LEU A 148 11.31 0.43 -15.09
N LEU A 149 12.06 0.03 -16.12
CA LEU A 149 13.48 -0.32 -15.97
C LEU A 149 14.36 0.87 -15.53
N ASP A 150 13.90 2.11 -15.75
CA ASP A 150 14.57 3.34 -15.31
C ASP A 150 14.09 3.81 -13.91
N SER A 151 13.33 2.99 -13.17
CA SER A 151 12.88 3.35 -11.82
C SER A 151 14.03 3.39 -10.80
N PRO A 152 13.89 4.14 -9.69
CA PRO A 152 14.85 4.12 -8.59
C PRO A 152 15.09 2.71 -8.01
N GLU A 153 16.27 2.50 -7.42
CA GLU A 153 16.59 1.31 -6.60
C GLU A 153 15.54 1.13 -5.49
N GLY A 154 15.11 -0.10 -5.23
CA GLY A 154 14.06 -0.38 -4.23
C GLY A 154 12.63 -0.09 -4.70
N TYR A 155 12.41 0.30 -5.96
CA TYR A 155 11.06 0.55 -6.47
C TYR A 155 10.28 -0.76 -6.68
N ILE A 156 9.14 -0.86 -5.98
CA ILE A 156 8.13 -1.91 -6.16
C ILE A 156 6.91 -1.28 -6.85
N PRO A 157 6.51 -1.74 -8.04
CA PRO A 157 5.40 -1.15 -8.79
C PRO A 157 4.08 -1.14 -8.00
N GLY A 158 3.52 0.06 -7.79
CA GLY A 158 2.21 0.24 -7.14
C GLY A 158 2.15 -0.19 -5.67
N ARG A 159 3.30 -0.25 -4.99
CA ARG A 159 3.40 -0.75 -3.61
C ARG A 159 2.44 -0.09 -2.65
N ASN A 160 2.43 1.25 -2.56
CA ASN A 160 1.61 1.92 -1.55
C ASN A 160 0.12 1.80 -1.89
N LEU A 161 -0.25 1.78 -3.17
CA LEU A 161 -1.63 1.50 -3.58
C LEU A 161 -2.14 0.17 -3.00
N ILE A 162 -1.34 -0.89 -3.11
CA ILE A 162 -1.69 -2.21 -2.59
C ILE A 162 -1.70 -2.22 -1.06
N PHE A 163 -0.68 -1.66 -0.43
CA PHE A 163 -0.56 -1.62 1.04
C PHE A 163 -1.74 -0.89 1.68
N TYR A 164 -2.06 0.31 1.20
CA TYR A 164 -3.18 1.07 1.76
C TYR A 164 -4.53 0.47 1.36
N GLY A 165 -4.67 -0.14 0.19
CA GLY A 165 -5.88 -0.90 -0.16
C GLY A 165 -6.17 -2.03 0.83
N LEU A 166 -5.14 -2.81 1.17
CA LEU A 166 -5.23 -3.86 2.19
C LEU A 166 -5.48 -3.28 3.59
N ALA A 167 -4.83 -2.17 3.93
CA ALA A 167 -5.10 -1.48 5.20
C ALA A 167 -6.55 -0.99 5.29
N GLY A 168 -7.14 -0.50 4.19
CA GLY A 168 -8.56 -0.14 4.09
C GLY A 168 -9.48 -1.33 4.32
N HIS A 169 -9.18 -2.48 3.70
CA HIS A 169 -9.91 -3.73 3.95
C HIS A 169 -9.89 -4.11 5.44
N TYR A 170 -8.71 -4.05 6.07
CA TYR A 170 -8.59 -4.34 7.50
C TYR A 170 -9.22 -3.29 8.40
N ALA A 171 -9.24 -2.03 7.98
CA ALA A 171 -9.88 -0.98 8.73
C ALA A 171 -11.40 -1.19 8.83
N GLU A 172 -12.01 -1.66 7.74
CA GLU A 172 -13.42 -2.07 7.70
C GLU A 172 -13.72 -3.22 8.68
N LEU A 173 -12.86 -4.24 8.71
CA LEU A 173 -13.04 -5.40 9.60
C LEU A 173 -12.90 -5.05 11.09
N ASP A 174 -11.95 -4.16 11.42
CA ASP A 174 -11.59 -3.84 12.80
C ASP A 174 -12.32 -2.60 13.35
N ALA A 175 -13.19 -1.97 12.53
CA ALA A 175 -13.81 -0.67 12.80
C ALA A 175 -12.76 0.37 13.22
N VAL A 176 -11.71 0.49 12.41
CA VAL A 176 -10.59 1.42 12.62
C VAL A 176 -10.88 2.75 11.96
N ARG A 177 -10.62 3.84 12.68
CA ARG A 177 -10.82 5.19 12.16
C ARG A 177 -9.62 5.71 11.39
N TYR A 178 -8.41 5.32 11.79
CA TYR A 178 -7.17 5.88 11.24
C TYR A 178 -6.27 4.80 10.65
N ILE A 179 -5.78 5.03 9.43
CA ILE A 179 -4.66 4.28 8.86
C ILE A 179 -3.48 5.24 8.81
N VAL A 180 -2.35 4.85 9.39
CA VAL A 180 -1.19 5.75 9.55
C VAL A 180 0.04 5.15 8.90
N GLY A 181 0.73 5.93 8.07
CA GLY A 181 2.00 5.52 7.46
C GLY A 181 3.09 6.57 7.60
N GLY A 182 4.34 6.10 7.66
CA GLY A 182 5.52 6.92 7.88
C GLY A 182 6.15 7.43 6.59
N HIS A 183 5.43 8.21 5.80
CA HIS A 183 5.97 8.85 4.60
C HIS A 183 6.53 10.23 4.93
N ASN A 184 7.82 10.46 4.61
CA ASN A 184 8.53 11.70 4.91
C ASN A 184 8.43 12.73 3.76
N GLY A 185 9.09 13.87 3.89
CA GLY A 185 9.03 14.95 2.91
C GLY A 185 9.74 14.70 1.57
N ILE A 186 10.70 13.76 1.52
CA ILE A 186 11.52 13.46 0.35
C ILE A 186 10.93 12.31 -0.46
N ASP A 187 10.18 11.40 0.17
CA ASP A 187 9.57 10.26 -0.52
C ASP A 187 8.82 10.61 -1.83
N PRO A 188 8.03 11.70 -1.92
CA PRO A 188 7.33 12.07 -3.15
C PRO A 188 8.24 12.40 -4.34
N GLU A 189 9.52 12.70 -4.10
CA GLU A 189 10.50 12.97 -5.15
C GLU A 189 10.90 11.68 -5.88
N SER A 190 10.86 10.54 -5.19
CA SER A 190 11.18 9.22 -5.75
C SER A 190 9.93 8.42 -6.12
N PHE A 191 8.83 8.63 -5.39
CA PHE A 191 7.64 7.77 -5.46
C PHE A 191 6.34 8.60 -5.52
N PRO A 192 5.60 8.58 -6.65
CA PRO A 192 4.38 9.38 -6.79
C PRO A 192 3.27 8.96 -5.82
N ASP A 193 3.25 7.70 -5.42
CA ASP A 193 2.33 7.09 -4.45
C ASP A 193 2.72 7.34 -2.98
N ALA A 194 3.66 8.25 -2.72
CA ALA A 194 3.97 8.78 -1.39
C ALA A 194 3.56 10.26 -1.23
N SER A 195 2.91 10.86 -2.25
CA SER A 195 2.54 12.28 -2.23
C SER A 195 1.27 12.57 -1.40
N PRO A 196 1.12 13.78 -0.82
CA PRO A 196 -0.13 14.20 -0.18
C PRO A 196 -1.35 14.10 -1.12
N LYS A 197 -1.15 14.38 -2.41
CA LYS A 197 -2.19 14.25 -3.44
C LYS A 197 -2.68 12.80 -3.53
N PHE A 198 -1.77 11.82 -3.56
CA PHE A 198 -2.12 10.41 -3.59
C PHE A 198 -2.98 10.00 -2.39
N PHE A 199 -2.55 10.33 -1.16
CA PHE A 199 -3.31 9.97 0.05
C PHE A 199 -4.68 10.66 0.12
N ASN A 200 -4.79 11.90 -0.33
CA ASN A 200 -6.09 12.59 -0.41
C ASN A 200 -7.05 11.91 -1.39
N PHE A 201 -6.56 11.48 -2.56
CA PHE A 201 -7.39 10.71 -3.49
C PHE A 201 -7.77 9.34 -2.92
N LEU A 202 -6.86 8.68 -2.22
CA LEU A 202 -7.14 7.37 -1.64
C LEU A 202 -8.17 7.45 -0.50
N ASN A 203 -8.16 8.53 0.30
CA ASN A 203 -9.23 8.82 1.26
C ASN A 203 -10.60 8.96 0.57
N SER A 204 -10.67 9.63 -0.57
CA SER A 204 -11.90 9.72 -1.37
C SER A 204 -12.31 8.35 -1.93
N VAL A 205 -11.36 7.49 -2.30
CA VAL A 205 -11.67 6.12 -2.71
C VAL A 205 -12.26 5.32 -1.55
N PHE A 206 -11.72 5.44 -0.32
CA PHE A 206 -12.29 4.79 0.86
C PHE A 206 -13.71 5.25 1.18
N HIS A 207 -14.00 6.54 1.05
CA HIS A 207 -15.37 7.06 1.15
C HIS A 207 -16.32 6.31 0.21
N LEU A 208 -15.88 6.06 -1.03
CA LEU A 208 -16.73 5.45 -2.06
C LEU A 208 -16.77 3.91 -1.97
N SER A 209 -15.79 3.27 -1.33
CA SER A 209 -15.61 1.82 -1.39
C SER A 209 -15.95 1.08 -0.09
N LEU A 210 -15.81 1.73 1.07
CA LEU A 210 -16.04 1.11 2.36
C LEU A 210 -17.52 1.21 2.74
N TRP A 211 -18.14 0.06 3.02
CA TRP A 211 -19.58 -0.01 3.33
C TRP A 211 -19.92 0.76 4.61
N SER A 212 -19.06 0.67 5.61
CA SER A 212 -19.27 1.30 6.92
C SER A 212 -18.94 2.79 6.97
N TYR A 213 -18.46 3.41 5.88
CA TYR A 213 -17.83 4.72 5.92
C TYR A 213 -18.69 5.83 6.55
N ASP A 214 -19.99 5.89 6.23
CA ASP A 214 -20.90 6.91 6.80
C ASP A 214 -21.04 6.80 8.33
N ALA A 215 -20.91 5.59 8.87
CA ALA A 215 -20.98 5.33 10.30
C ALA A 215 -19.60 5.39 10.98
N SER A 216 -18.54 5.00 10.26
CA SER A 216 -17.17 4.89 10.76
C SER A 216 -16.17 5.31 9.66
N PRO A 217 -15.98 6.62 9.45
CA PRO A 217 -15.16 7.11 8.35
C PRO A 217 -13.68 6.81 8.59
N VAL A 218 -13.08 6.06 7.67
CA VAL A 218 -11.65 5.74 7.67
C VAL A 218 -10.86 6.89 7.06
N GLN A 219 -9.76 7.28 7.70
CA GLN A 219 -8.87 8.34 7.23
C GLN A 219 -7.40 7.89 7.26
N ILE A 220 -6.70 8.14 6.16
CA ILE A 220 -5.25 8.03 6.06
C ILE A 220 -4.58 9.27 6.65
N LEU A 221 -3.61 9.05 7.53
CA LEU A 221 -2.75 10.06 8.12
C LEU A 221 -1.28 9.77 7.83
N VAL A 222 -0.52 10.80 7.47
CA VAL A 222 0.92 10.72 7.17
C VAL A 222 1.67 11.78 7.99
N PRO A 223 1.91 11.53 9.29
CA PRO A 223 2.38 12.54 10.23
C PRO A 223 3.79 13.06 9.91
N LEU A 224 4.55 12.34 9.10
CA LEU A 224 5.91 12.72 8.68
C LEU A 224 5.93 13.49 7.35
N SER A 225 4.78 13.66 6.69
CA SER A 225 4.69 14.33 5.40
C SER A 225 5.25 15.77 5.49
N GLY A 226 6.08 16.13 4.53
CA GLY A 226 6.75 17.44 4.49
C GLY A 226 7.88 17.64 5.50
N LYS A 227 8.28 16.60 6.25
CA LYS A 227 9.39 16.67 7.20
C LYS A 227 10.67 16.10 6.60
N SER A 228 11.78 16.78 6.82
CA SER A 228 13.12 16.27 6.55
C SER A 228 13.49 15.13 7.50
N LYS A 229 14.47 14.31 7.12
CA LYS A 229 14.91 13.16 7.92
C LYS A 229 15.41 13.56 9.31
N ASP A 230 16.12 14.68 9.43
CA ASP A 230 16.59 15.21 10.72
C ASP A 230 15.42 15.66 11.61
N ASN A 231 14.33 16.19 11.04
CA ASN A 231 13.11 16.46 11.80
C ASN A 231 12.42 15.19 12.28
N VAL A 232 12.42 14.12 11.47
CA VAL A 232 11.93 12.80 11.89
C VAL A 232 12.74 12.25 13.06
N ILE A 233 14.07 12.38 13.02
CA ILE A 233 14.94 11.99 14.15
C ILE A 233 14.62 12.82 15.39
N ARG A 234 14.54 14.15 15.31
CA ARG A 234 14.19 15.02 16.46
C ARG A 234 12.85 14.63 17.07
N MET A 235 11.82 14.43 16.25
CA MET A 235 10.53 13.94 16.73
C MET A 235 10.67 12.60 17.47
N GLY A 236 11.43 11.66 16.92
CA GLY A 236 11.63 10.39 17.60
C GLY A 236 12.39 10.51 18.91
N LEU A 237 13.41 11.37 18.99
CA LEU A 237 14.12 11.66 20.24
C LEU A 237 13.20 12.26 21.30
N ASP A 238 12.37 13.24 20.94
CA ASP A 238 11.38 13.86 21.83
C ASP A 238 10.39 12.82 22.38
N MET A 239 9.99 11.87 21.53
CA MET A 239 9.07 10.78 21.90
C MET A 239 9.78 9.57 22.54
N LYS A 240 11.11 9.59 22.67
CA LYS A 240 11.94 8.48 23.16
C LYS A 240 11.73 7.19 22.34
N VAL A 241 11.73 7.32 21.02
CA VAL A 241 11.70 6.19 20.08
C VAL A 241 12.97 5.36 20.25
N PRO A 242 12.87 4.03 20.39
CA PRO A 242 14.00 3.14 20.53
C PRO A 242 14.69 2.91 19.17
N PHE A 243 15.52 3.85 18.76
CA PHE A 243 16.21 3.76 17.47
C PHE A 243 17.24 2.62 17.39
N ASP A 244 17.69 2.09 18.53
CA ASP A 244 18.61 0.96 18.67
C ASP A 244 18.08 -0.35 18.08
N VAL A 245 16.76 -0.52 18.00
CA VAL A 245 16.12 -1.72 17.42
C VAL A 245 15.57 -1.50 16.02
N THR A 246 15.76 -0.33 15.43
CA THR A 246 15.23 -0.05 14.09
C THR A 246 16.20 -0.51 13.01
N TRP A 247 15.65 -1.00 11.89
CA TRP A 247 16.44 -1.46 10.74
C TRP A 247 16.20 -0.58 9.53
N SER A 248 17.27 -0.06 8.94
CA SER A 248 17.20 0.79 7.73
C SER A 248 17.99 0.21 6.56
N CYS A 249 18.88 -0.76 6.81
CA CYS A 249 19.72 -1.31 5.77
C CYS A 249 18.89 -2.09 4.74
N TYR A 250 19.16 -1.90 3.45
CA TYR A 250 18.50 -2.65 2.38
C TYR A 250 18.85 -4.15 2.36
N TRP A 251 19.90 -4.54 3.07
CA TRP A 251 20.45 -5.88 3.01
C TRP A 251 20.26 -6.58 4.35
N ASP A 252 20.09 -7.89 4.29
CA ASP A 252 20.04 -8.74 5.47
C ASP A 252 21.47 -9.03 5.95
N ARG A 253 21.89 -8.36 7.03
CA ARG A 253 23.25 -8.38 7.58
C ARG A 253 23.21 -8.55 9.09
N GLU A 254 24.37 -8.72 9.71
CA GLU A 254 24.45 -8.74 11.18
C GLU A 254 24.27 -7.36 11.79
N VAL A 255 24.88 -6.36 11.17
CA VAL A 255 24.82 -4.94 11.51
C VAL A 255 24.55 -4.12 10.24
N HIS A 256 24.25 -2.83 10.36
CA HIS A 256 23.97 -2.01 9.18
C HIS A 256 25.22 -1.89 8.30
N CYS A 257 25.09 -2.04 6.98
CA CYS A 257 26.26 -2.04 6.09
C CYS A 257 27.01 -0.70 5.98
N GLY A 258 26.40 0.40 6.46
CA GLY A 258 26.98 1.74 6.43
C GLY A 258 27.09 2.40 5.04
N THR A 259 26.85 1.64 3.97
CA THR A 259 27.15 2.05 2.60
C THR A 259 25.94 2.16 1.68
N CYS A 260 24.80 1.50 1.95
CA CYS A 260 23.60 1.64 1.13
C CYS A 260 22.95 3.04 1.30
N VAL A 261 22.09 3.45 0.36
CA VAL A 261 21.42 4.77 0.37
C VAL A 261 20.76 5.05 1.72
N SER A 262 19.94 4.11 2.21
CA SER A 262 19.22 4.29 3.47
C SER A 262 20.13 4.34 4.71
N CYS A 263 21.23 3.58 4.73
CA CYS A 263 22.24 3.69 5.80
C CYS A 263 22.92 5.05 5.81
N ARG A 264 23.28 5.60 4.64
CA ARG A 264 23.88 6.93 4.54
C ARG A 264 22.90 8.03 4.98
N GLU A 265 21.67 7.99 4.50
CA GLU A 265 20.63 8.93 4.91
C GLU A 265 20.36 8.92 6.41
N ARG A 266 20.35 7.72 7.01
CA ARG A 266 20.23 7.55 8.46
C ARG A 266 21.40 8.21 9.18
N ARG A 267 22.65 7.88 8.84
CA ARG A 267 23.85 8.46 9.46
C ARG A 267 23.88 9.97 9.34
N ASP A 268 23.59 10.49 8.15
CA ASP A 268 23.56 11.93 7.89
C ASP A 268 22.49 12.63 8.73
N ALA A 269 21.32 12.00 8.91
CA ALA A 269 20.25 12.55 9.73
C ALA A 269 20.63 12.60 11.22
N PHE A 270 21.21 11.54 11.78
CA PHE A 270 21.71 11.53 13.16
C PHE A 270 22.83 12.56 13.37
N ALA A 271 23.79 12.61 12.45
CA ALA A 271 24.88 13.58 12.49
C ALA A 271 24.37 15.03 12.45
N LYS A 272 23.38 15.35 11.60
CA LYS A 272 22.74 16.69 11.54
C LYS A 272 22.01 17.08 12.82
N VAL A 273 21.53 16.11 13.59
CA VAL A 273 20.89 16.36 14.90
C VAL A 273 21.93 16.45 16.03
N GLY A 274 23.18 16.06 15.78
CA GLY A 274 24.26 16.10 16.77
C GLY A 274 24.18 14.97 17.79
N VAL A 275 23.58 13.83 17.40
CA VAL A 275 23.40 12.65 18.26
C VAL A 275 24.05 11.44 17.58
N GLU A 276 24.70 10.59 18.36
CA GLU A 276 25.23 9.32 17.88
C GLU A 276 24.09 8.37 17.48
N ASP A 277 24.23 7.74 16.32
CA ASP A 277 23.27 6.74 15.87
C ASP A 277 23.45 5.44 16.69
N PRO A 278 22.42 4.95 17.41
CA PRO A 278 22.59 3.85 18.36
C PRO A 278 22.73 2.45 17.73
N VAL A 279 22.87 2.34 16.40
CA VAL A 279 23.08 1.05 15.72
C VAL A 279 24.53 0.86 15.32
N ALA A 280 24.96 -0.39 15.29
CA ALA A 280 26.28 -0.75 14.80
C ALA A 280 26.32 -0.72 13.26
N TYR A 281 27.49 -0.37 12.73
CA TYR A 281 27.78 -0.39 11.31
C TYR A 281 28.94 -1.34 11.00
N GLU A 282 28.95 -1.94 9.81
CA GLU A 282 30.12 -2.66 9.30
C GLU A 282 31.33 -1.69 9.22
N ALA A 283 32.51 -2.21 9.56
CA ALA A 283 33.76 -1.45 9.59
C ALA A 283 34.30 -1.13 8.19
#